data_AF-A0A813GQU9-F1
#
_entry.id   AF-A0A813GQU9-F1
#
_cell.length_a   1.000
_cell.length_b   1.000
_cell.length_c   1.000
_cell.angle_alpha   90.00
_cell.angle_beta   90.00
_cell.angle_gamma   90.00
#
_symmetry.space_group_name_H-M   'P 1'
#
loop_
_entity.id
_entity.type
_entity.pdbx_description
1 polymer ?
#
loop_
_entity_poly.entity_id
_entity_poly.type
_entity_poly.pdbx_seq_one_letter_code
_entity_poly.pdbx_strand_id
1 'polypeptide(L)'
;MVTFKNMTVQVNFGPEPLVDLGFKCRMVNDAAAADTTLTEYATPADGKYEALFPLFLPDEGTFHWLDWFLGKNPEYAEISDRKIIDWAMKSGLFRPRRDANRLSNDRPEMNFGIAHLDDGSVKEILATAAAMQERNVVVMEIQGNMIQKDRAAILRRFNTPHFRRVAK
;
A
#
# COMPACT_ATOMS: atom_id res chain seq x y z
N MET A 1 -3.05 7.66 3.39
CA MET A 1 -2.84 8.15 2.02
C MET A 1 -3.81 9.29 1.80
N VAL A 2 -3.34 10.46 1.36
CA VAL A 2 -4.21 11.60 1.04
C VAL A 2 -4.36 11.63 -0.48
N THR A 3 -5.58 11.50 -0.99
CA THR A 3 -5.86 11.50 -2.42
C THR A 3 -6.53 12.80 -2.81
N PHE A 4 -6.03 13.45 -3.85
CA PHE A 4 -6.50 14.76 -4.29
C PHE A 4 -6.51 14.84 -5.82
N LYS A 5 -7.41 15.65 -6.39
CA LYS A 5 -7.58 15.80 -7.84
C LYS A 5 -7.17 17.20 -8.28
N ASN A 6 -6.17 17.28 -9.16
CA ASN A 6 -5.68 18.52 -9.77
C ASN A 6 -5.29 19.62 -8.75
N MET A 7 -4.61 19.23 -7.66
CA MET A 7 -4.08 20.15 -6.65
C MET A 7 -2.75 19.61 -6.11
N THR A 8 -2.01 20.40 -5.34
CA THR A 8 -0.85 19.93 -4.56
C THR A 8 -1.17 20.11 -3.08
N VAL A 9 -0.97 19.06 -2.29
CA VAL A 9 -1.25 19.09 -0.85
C VAL A 9 0.06 19.02 -0.08
N GLN A 10 0.31 20.03 0.75
CA GLN A 10 1.33 19.99 1.79
C GLN A 10 0.64 19.73 3.13
N VAL A 11 1.09 18.69 3.83
CA VAL A 11 0.52 18.31 5.13
C VAL A 11 1.47 18.77 6.24
N ASN A 12 0.96 19.48 7.24
CA ASN A 12 1.72 19.89 8.42
C ASN A 12 1.19 19.15 9.66
N PHE A 13 2.02 18.26 10.20
CA PHE A 13 1.79 17.61 11.50
C PHE A 13 2.76 18.11 12.57
N GLY A 14 3.39 19.27 12.39
CA GLY A 14 4.28 19.88 13.37
C GLY A 14 3.55 20.41 14.62
N PRO A 15 4.30 20.90 15.62
CA PRO A 15 3.72 21.42 16.86
C PRO A 15 2.91 22.71 16.67
N GLU A 16 3.21 23.50 15.64
CA GLU A 16 2.58 24.79 15.38
C GLU A 16 1.93 24.82 13.98
N PRO A 17 0.80 25.54 13.81
CA PRO A 17 0.20 25.75 12.51
C PRO A 17 1.12 26.62 11.63
N LEU A 18 1.14 26.36 10.31
CA LEU A 18 1.98 27.15 9.38
C LEU A 18 1.49 28.59 9.23
N VAL A 19 0.21 28.82 9.50
CA VAL A 19 -0.46 30.12 9.44
C VAL A 19 -1.44 30.18 10.60
N ASP A 20 -1.54 31.34 11.25
CA ASP A 20 -2.52 31.56 12.31
C ASP A 20 -3.95 31.35 11.79
N LEU A 21 -4.69 30.48 12.49
CA LEU A 21 -6.08 30.19 12.21
C LEU A 21 -6.97 31.10 13.07
N GLY A 22 -8.15 31.46 12.57
CA GLY A 22 -9.14 32.26 13.31
C GLY A 22 -9.75 31.55 14.54
N PHE A 23 -9.25 30.38 14.89
CA PHE A 23 -9.65 29.59 16.05
C PHE A 23 -8.45 28.81 16.59
N LYS A 24 -8.49 28.46 17.89
CA LYS A 24 -7.47 27.61 18.50
C LYS A 24 -7.75 26.14 18.19
N CYS A 25 -6.83 25.49 17.51
CA CYS A 25 -6.84 24.05 17.24
C CYS A 25 -5.54 23.44 17.78
N ARG A 26 -5.61 22.26 18.40
CA ARG A 26 -4.41 21.49 18.73
C ARG A 26 -3.92 20.77 17.48
N MET A 27 -2.62 20.81 17.25
CA MET A 27 -1.99 20.09 16.15
C MET A 27 -1.93 18.59 16.46
N VAL A 28 -1.85 17.75 15.43
CA VAL A 28 -1.78 16.29 15.57
C VAL A 28 -0.60 15.83 16.43
N ASN A 29 0.51 16.59 16.43
CA ASN A 29 1.67 16.30 17.28
C ASN A 29 1.38 16.44 18.79
N ASP A 30 0.39 17.25 19.15
CA ASP A 30 -0.07 17.48 20.53
C ASP A 30 -1.32 16.64 20.85
N ALA A 31 -1.58 15.60 20.04
CA ALA A 31 -2.65 14.65 20.33
C ALA A 31 -2.32 13.88 21.62
N ALA A 32 -3.29 13.79 22.52
CA ALA A 32 -3.11 13.10 23.79
C ALA A 32 -2.96 11.59 23.56
N ALA A 33 -2.14 10.93 24.39
CA ALA A 33 -1.94 9.48 24.31
C ALA A 33 -3.26 8.68 24.41
N ALA A 34 -4.27 9.23 25.10
CA ALA A 34 -5.59 8.61 25.22
C ALA A 34 -6.37 8.59 23.90
N ASP A 35 -6.09 9.52 22.98
CA ASP A 35 -6.77 9.69 21.70
C ASP A 35 -5.94 9.15 20.52
N THR A 36 -4.75 8.60 20.80
CA THR A 36 -3.84 8.07 19.78
C THR A 36 -3.55 6.59 20.01
N THR A 37 -3.61 5.80 18.95
CA THR A 37 -3.11 4.42 18.95
C THR A 37 -1.81 4.36 18.16
N LEU A 38 -0.69 4.16 18.87
CA LEU A 38 0.58 3.90 18.22
C LEU A 38 0.53 2.50 17.62
N THR A 39 0.59 2.43 16.28
CA THR A 39 0.76 1.15 15.60
C THR A 39 2.24 0.86 15.54
N GLU A 40 2.74 0.11 16.54
CA GLU A 40 4.11 -0.39 16.52
C GLU A 40 4.21 -1.59 15.60
N TYR A 41 5.19 -1.57 14.70
CA TYR A 41 5.55 -2.73 13.90
C TYR A 41 6.65 -3.49 14.63
N ALA A 42 6.41 -4.77 14.92
CA ALA A 42 7.40 -5.60 15.57
C ALA A 42 8.69 -5.64 14.72
N THR A 43 9.81 -5.24 15.32
CA THR A 43 11.12 -5.39 14.69
C THR A 43 11.44 -6.89 14.62
N PRO A 44 11.74 -7.43 13.42
CA PRO A 44 12.18 -8.81 13.29
C PRO A 44 13.43 -9.08 14.15
N ALA A 45 13.56 -10.30 14.68
CA ALA A 45 14.67 -10.66 15.57
C ALA A 45 16.07 -10.47 14.94
N ASP A 46 16.16 -10.50 13.61
CA ASP A 46 17.38 -10.28 12.84
C ASP A 46 17.54 -8.84 12.32
N GLY A 47 16.59 -7.95 12.66
CA GLY A 47 16.55 -6.56 12.21
C GLY A 47 16.30 -6.39 10.71
N LYS A 48 15.91 -7.46 9.98
CA LYS A 48 15.63 -7.38 8.54
C LYS A 48 14.17 -7.70 8.25
N TYR A 49 13.55 -6.83 7.47
CA TYR A 49 12.18 -6.97 6.98
C TYR A 49 12.12 -7.82 5.73
N GLU A 50 10.97 -8.41 5.44
CA GLU A 50 10.75 -9.25 4.27
C GLU A 50 9.79 -8.57 3.28
N ALA A 51 10.20 -8.50 2.02
CA ALA A 51 9.34 -8.12 0.91
C ALA A 51 8.98 -9.40 0.14
N LEU A 52 7.77 -9.91 0.38
CA LEU A 52 7.29 -11.17 -0.16
C LEU A 52 6.61 -10.95 -1.52
N PHE A 53 7.01 -11.76 -2.51
CA PHE A 53 6.46 -11.77 -3.87
C PHE A 53 5.91 -13.15 -4.19
N PRO A 54 4.65 -13.44 -3.79
CA PRO A 54 4.09 -14.77 -3.96
C PRO A 54 3.91 -15.13 -5.44
N LEU A 55 4.24 -16.37 -5.80
CA LEU A 55 4.02 -16.95 -7.12
C LEU A 55 2.82 -17.87 -7.07
N PHE A 56 1.80 -17.58 -7.87
CA PHE A 56 0.59 -18.38 -7.97
C PHE A 56 0.16 -18.55 -9.42
N LEU A 57 -0.64 -19.58 -9.66
CA LEU A 57 -1.35 -19.75 -10.91
C LEU A 57 -2.59 -18.84 -10.93
N PRO A 58 -2.94 -18.25 -12.09
CA PRO A 58 -4.18 -17.49 -12.25
C PRO A 58 -5.41 -18.31 -11.86
N ASP A 59 -6.40 -17.66 -11.23
CA ASP A 59 -7.67 -18.23 -10.75
C ASP A 59 -7.56 -19.40 -9.74
N GLU A 60 -6.37 -19.75 -9.24
CA GLU A 60 -6.15 -20.86 -8.27
C GLU A 60 -6.19 -20.39 -6.79
N GLY A 61 -7.05 -19.44 -6.46
CA GLY A 61 -7.30 -19.03 -5.07
C GLY A 61 -6.22 -18.14 -4.44
N THR A 62 -5.46 -17.40 -5.25
CA THR A 62 -4.38 -16.50 -4.79
C THR A 62 -4.79 -15.55 -3.67
N PHE A 63 -5.95 -14.89 -3.79
CA PHE A 63 -6.43 -13.97 -2.77
C PHE A 63 -6.94 -14.67 -1.51
N HIS A 64 -7.44 -15.91 -1.62
CA HIS A 64 -7.77 -16.72 -0.45
C HIS A 64 -6.53 -17.08 0.35
N TRP A 65 -5.44 -17.45 -0.34
CA TRP A 65 -4.15 -17.66 0.31
C TRP A 65 -3.66 -16.37 0.98
N LEU A 66 -3.79 -15.22 0.30
CA LEU A 66 -3.34 -13.94 0.85
C LEU A 66 -4.10 -13.57 2.13
N ASP A 67 -5.42 -13.77 2.15
CA ASP A 67 -6.25 -13.52 3.35
C ASP A 67 -5.85 -14.44 4.51
N TRP A 68 -5.62 -15.73 4.22
CA TRP A 68 -5.11 -16.68 5.19
C TRP A 68 -3.72 -16.30 5.72
N PHE A 69 -2.81 -15.89 4.83
CA PHE A 69 -1.45 -15.51 5.17
C PHE A 69 -1.43 -14.27 6.06
N LEU A 70 -2.18 -13.23 5.70
CA LEU A 70 -2.30 -12.01 6.50
C LEU A 70 -3.01 -12.24 7.84
N GLY A 71 -3.98 -13.16 7.89
CA GLY A 71 -4.62 -13.56 9.14
C GLY A 71 -3.67 -14.26 10.10
N LYS A 72 -2.64 -14.95 9.59
CA LYS A 72 -1.58 -15.59 10.39
C LYS A 72 -0.38 -14.69 10.67
N ASN A 73 -0.11 -13.73 9.80
CA ASN A 73 1.05 -12.85 9.84
C ASN A 73 0.56 -11.38 9.76
N PRO A 74 -0.09 -10.87 10.83
CA PRO A 74 -0.67 -9.53 10.84
C PRO A 74 0.37 -8.40 10.72
N GLU A 75 1.65 -8.71 10.91
CA GLU A 75 2.78 -7.79 10.73
C GLU A 75 3.07 -7.45 9.26
N TYR A 76 2.53 -8.21 8.31
CA TYR A 76 2.70 -7.94 6.89
C TYR A 76 1.68 -6.91 6.39
N ALA A 77 2.18 -5.85 5.76
CA ALA A 77 1.36 -4.90 5.04
C ALA A 77 1.12 -5.36 3.59
N GLU A 78 -0.15 -5.42 3.19
CA GLU A 78 -0.54 -5.76 1.83
C GLU A 78 -0.36 -4.58 0.85
N ILE A 79 0.30 -4.84 -0.28
CA ILE A 79 0.33 -3.94 -1.44
C ILE A 79 -0.23 -4.70 -2.63
N SER A 80 -1.46 -4.37 -3.03
CA SER A 80 -2.19 -5.05 -4.10
C SER A 80 -3.21 -4.11 -4.73
N ASP A 81 -3.68 -4.45 -5.92
CA ASP A 81 -4.69 -3.64 -6.61
C ASP A 81 -6.02 -3.63 -5.84
N ARG A 82 -6.42 -4.76 -5.23
CA ARG A 82 -7.62 -4.81 -4.36
C ARG A 82 -7.48 -3.88 -3.15
N LYS A 83 -6.28 -3.75 -2.59
CA LYS A 83 -6.05 -2.92 -1.41
C LYS A 83 -6.06 -1.43 -1.77
N ILE A 84 -5.52 -1.09 -2.94
CA ILE A 84 -5.59 0.28 -3.47
C ILE A 84 -7.05 0.68 -3.74
N ILE A 85 -7.85 -0.22 -4.31
CA ILE A 85 -9.29 0.01 -4.51
C ILE A 85 -10.00 0.23 -3.18
N ASP A 86 -9.76 -0.62 -2.16
CA ASP A 86 -10.33 -0.47 -0.81
C ASP A 86 -9.99 0.91 -0.22
N TRP A 87 -8.73 1.35 -0.32
CA TRP A 87 -8.30 2.66 0.16
C TRP A 87 -8.93 3.81 -0.61
N ALA A 88 -9.00 3.72 -1.94
CA ALA A 88 -9.63 4.73 -2.79
C ALA A 88 -11.11 4.91 -2.43
N MET A 89 -11.86 3.80 -2.29
CA MET A 89 -13.27 3.80 -1.89
C MET A 89 -13.46 4.39 -0.49
N LYS A 90 -12.63 4.00 0.49
CA LYS A 90 -12.66 4.57 1.86
C LYS A 90 -12.30 6.05 1.90
N SER A 91 -11.53 6.52 0.93
CA SER A 91 -11.18 7.94 0.76
C SER A 91 -12.30 8.75 0.07
N GLY A 92 -13.46 8.15 -0.18
CA GLY A 92 -14.61 8.81 -0.80
C GLY A 92 -14.56 8.86 -2.32
N LEU A 93 -13.61 8.17 -2.96
CA LEU A 93 -13.63 8.05 -4.43
C LEU A 93 -14.78 7.15 -4.87
N PHE A 94 -15.53 7.64 -5.84
CA PHE A 94 -16.60 6.88 -6.46
C PHE A 94 -16.08 6.18 -7.72
N ARG A 95 -16.48 4.92 -7.90
CA ARG A 95 -16.13 4.11 -9.07
C ARG A 95 -17.32 4.04 -10.03
N PRO A 96 -17.40 4.92 -11.05
CA PRO A 96 -18.58 5.04 -11.91
C PRO A 96 -18.84 3.80 -12.76
N ARG A 97 -17.83 2.94 -12.96
CA ARG A 97 -17.92 1.67 -13.68
C ARG A 97 -17.42 0.53 -12.82
N ARG A 98 -18.08 0.31 -11.67
CA ARG A 98 -17.73 -0.78 -10.75
C ARG A 98 -17.80 -2.16 -11.41
N ASP A 99 -18.82 -2.37 -12.24
CA ASP A 99 -19.19 -3.70 -12.76
C ASP A 99 -19.21 -3.79 -14.30
N ALA A 100 -18.73 -2.76 -15.00
CA ALA A 100 -18.95 -2.66 -16.46
C ALA A 100 -18.20 -3.73 -17.28
N ASN A 101 -17.17 -4.38 -16.71
CA ASN A 101 -16.52 -5.59 -17.22
C ASN A 101 -15.53 -6.09 -16.16
N ARG A 102 -15.91 -7.05 -15.33
CA ARG A 102 -14.97 -7.68 -14.38
C ARG A 102 -14.03 -8.60 -15.17
N LEU A 103 -12.97 -8.03 -15.74
CA LEU A 103 -12.05 -8.71 -16.67
C LEU A 103 -11.16 -9.77 -16.01
N SER A 104 -10.82 -9.61 -14.73
CA SER A 104 -9.93 -10.53 -14.02
C SER A 104 -10.27 -10.60 -12.53
N ASN A 105 -10.26 -11.81 -11.96
CA ASN A 105 -10.32 -12.02 -10.51
C ASN A 105 -8.97 -11.75 -9.84
N ASP A 106 -7.88 -11.87 -10.60
CA ASP A 106 -6.50 -11.81 -10.12
C ASP A 106 -5.90 -10.40 -10.18
N ARG A 107 -6.43 -9.57 -11.08
CA ARG A 107 -6.07 -8.16 -11.22
C ARG A 107 -7.33 -7.30 -11.26
N PRO A 108 -7.89 -6.95 -10.10
CA PRO A 108 -9.03 -6.06 -10.02
C PRO A 108 -8.70 -4.72 -10.67
N GLU A 109 -9.43 -4.33 -11.71
CA GLU A 109 -9.25 -3.00 -12.32
C GLU A 109 -9.62 -1.91 -11.32
N MET A 110 -9.02 -0.73 -11.46
CA MET A 110 -9.32 0.42 -10.58
C MET A 110 -10.54 1.21 -11.09
N ASN A 111 -10.58 1.59 -12.38
CA ASN A 111 -11.68 2.28 -13.08
C ASN A 111 -12.30 3.47 -12.32
N PHE A 112 -11.46 4.29 -11.69
CA PHE A 112 -11.90 5.51 -11.00
C PHE A 112 -12.03 6.72 -11.93
N GLY A 113 -11.58 6.61 -13.18
CA GLY A 113 -11.52 7.74 -14.12
C GLY A 113 -10.42 8.74 -13.74
N ILE A 114 -9.40 8.26 -13.02
CA ILE A 114 -8.25 9.04 -12.55
C ILE A 114 -7.02 8.37 -13.14
N ALA A 115 -6.33 9.08 -14.04
CA ALA A 115 -5.22 8.53 -14.82
C ALA A 115 -4.22 7.75 -13.95
N HIS A 116 -3.75 8.34 -12.85
CA HIS A 116 -2.74 7.72 -11.98
C HIS A 116 -3.20 6.47 -11.22
N LEU A 117 -4.50 6.33 -10.99
CA LEU A 117 -5.06 5.10 -10.41
C LEU A 117 -5.24 4.05 -11.51
N ASP A 118 -5.78 4.46 -12.65
CA ASP A 118 -6.15 3.53 -13.72
C ASP A 118 -4.93 3.02 -14.52
N ASP A 119 -3.83 3.78 -14.59
CA ASP A 119 -2.58 3.40 -15.27
C ASP A 119 -1.62 2.55 -14.39
N GLY A 120 -1.93 2.38 -13.10
CA GLY A 120 -1.10 1.63 -12.16
C GLY A 120 0.09 2.39 -11.57
N SER A 121 0.30 3.67 -11.91
CA SER A 121 1.41 4.48 -11.36
C SER A 121 1.32 4.65 -9.84
N VAL A 122 0.12 4.70 -9.26
CA VAL A 122 -0.07 4.70 -7.80
C VAL A 122 0.53 3.45 -7.14
N LYS A 123 0.41 2.28 -7.76
CA LYS A 123 1.03 1.05 -7.25
C LYS A 123 2.55 1.17 -7.20
N GLU A 124 3.14 1.83 -8.19
CA GLU A 124 4.59 2.03 -8.24
C GLU A 124 5.09 2.96 -7.15
N ILE A 125 4.37 4.05 -6.91
CA ILE A 125 4.65 5.00 -5.84
C ILE A 125 4.51 4.31 -4.48
N LEU A 126 3.47 3.50 -4.30
CA LEU A 126 3.26 2.73 -3.07
C LEU A 126 4.36 1.71 -2.82
N ALA A 127 4.80 0.99 -3.86
CA ALA A 127 5.93 0.06 -3.75
C ALA A 127 7.22 0.79 -3.38
N THR A 128 7.45 1.98 -3.95
CA THR A 128 8.63 2.81 -3.64
C THR A 128 8.60 3.31 -2.20
N ALA A 129 7.47 3.84 -1.74
CA ALA A 129 7.30 4.27 -0.36
C ALA A 129 7.45 3.09 0.62
N ALA A 130 6.91 1.92 0.26
CA ALA A 130 7.05 0.72 1.06
C ALA A 130 8.49 0.21 1.15
N ALA A 131 9.28 0.35 0.09
CA ALA A 131 10.70 -0.03 0.10
C ALA A 131 11.58 0.87 1.00
N MET A 132 11.07 2.05 1.39
CA MET A 132 11.73 2.94 2.35
C MET A 132 11.31 2.67 3.80
N GLN A 133 10.24 1.90 4.01
CA GLN A 133 9.67 1.67 5.32
C GLN A 133 10.19 0.37 5.92
N GLU A 134 10.55 0.45 7.21
CA GLU A 134 10.96 -0.68 8.04
C GLU A 134 9.75 -1.52 8.45
N ARG A 135 9.14 -2.22 7.48
CA ARG A 135 7.99 -3.10 7.70
C ARG A 135 7.99 -4.29 6.75
N ASN A 136 7.42 -5.40 7.20
CA ASN A 136 7.19 -6.55 6.33
C ASN A 136 6.08 -6.21 5.33
N VAL A 137 6.29 -6.54 4.07
CA VAL A 137 5.33 -6.24 3.01
C VAL A 137 5.10 -7.46 2.14
N VAL A 138 3.85 -7.65 1.72
CA VAL A 138 3.50 -8.61 0.67
C VAL A 138 3.04 -7.84 -0.56
N VAL A 139 3.78 -7.96 -1.65
CA VAL A 139 3.44 -7.34 -2.92
C VAL A 139 2.69 -8.38 -3.74
N MET A 140 1.37 -8.25 -3.75
CA MET A 140 0.50 -9.20 -4.42
C MET A 140 0.15 -8.71 -5.83
N GLU A 141 0.66 -9.45 -6.81
CA GLU A 141 0.25 -9.43 -8.20
C GLU A 141 0.53 -10.80 -8.82
N ILE A 142 -0.34 -11.32 -9.70
CA ILE A 142 -0.08 -12.63 -10.33
C ILE A 142 0.86 -12.49 -11.52
N GLN A 143 0.46 -11.72 -12.54
CA GLN A 143 1.21 -11.60 -13.79
C GLN A 143 2.63 -11.05 -13.56
N GLY A 144 2.74 -9.91 -12.87
CA GLY A 144 4.03 -9.29 -12.56
C GLY A 144 4.95 -10.18 -11.72
N ASN A 145 4.40 -11.00 -10.81
CA ASN A 145 5.23 -11.93 -10.04
C ASN A 145 5.63 -13.14 -10.89
N MET A 146 4.78 -13.66 -11.78
CA MET A 146 5.12 -14.80 -12.65
C MET A 146 6.22 -14.45 -13.67
N ILE A 147 6.11 -13.30 -14.34
CA ILE A 147 7.05 -12.90 -15.41
C ILE A 147 8.38 -12.52 -14.77
N GLN A 148 9.44 -13.28 -15.07
CA GLN A 148 10.77 -13.10 -14.48
C GLN A 148 11.30 -11.67 -14.63
N LYS A 149 11.12 -11.07 -15.80
CA LYS A 149 11.54 -9.69 -16.09
C LYS A 149 10.85 -8.68 -15.18
N ASP A 150 9.54 -8.83 -15.00
CA ASP A 150 8.72 -7.90 -14.23
C ASP A 150 8.99 -8.07 -12.74
N ARG A 151 9.07 -9.32 -12.26
CA ARG A 151 9.50 -9.64 -10.91
C ARG A 151 10.87 -9.06 -10.58
N ALA A 152 11.83 -9.18 -11.50
CA ALA A 152 13.16 -8.60 -11.31
C ALA A 152 13.11 -7.05 -11.24
N ALA A 153 12.24 -6.41 -12.02
CA ALA A 153 12.05 -4.96 -11.98
C ALA A 153 11.46 -4.50 -10.64
N ILE A 154 10.49 -5.24 -10.09
CA ILE A 154 9.88 -4.90 -8.79
C ILE A 154 10.85 -5.18 -7.64
N LEU A 155 11.56 -6.32 -7.66
CA LEU A 155 12.57 -6.67 -6.65
C LEU A 155 13.69 -5.63 -6.53
N ARG A 156 14.06 -4.95 -7.64
CA ARG A 156 15.07 -3.88 -7.61
C ARG A 156 14.67 -2.71 -6.72
N ARG A 157 13.37 -2.49 -6.48
CA ARG A 157 12.89 -1.41 -5.61
C ARG A 157 13.16 -1.71 -4.14
N PHE A 158 13.11 -2.98 -3.74
CA PHE A 158 13.35 -3.46 -2.37
C PHE A 158 14.83 -3.83 -2.15
N ASN A 159 15.74 -2.96 -2.58
CA ASN A 159 17.19 -3.18 -2.49
C ASN A 159 17.84 -2.52 -1.27
N THR A 160 17.05 -1.90 -0.39
CA THR A 160 17.54 -1.22 0.80
C THR A 160 18.11 -2.21 1.83
N PRO A 161 19.08 -1.80 2.67
CA PRO A 161 19.80 -2.71 3.57
C PRO A 161 18.91 -3.42 4.61
N HIS A 162 17.77 -2.83 4.96
CA HIS A 162 16.83 -3.37 5.93
C HIS A 162 15.93 -4.46 5.35
N PHE A 163 15.88 -4.66 4.03
CA PHE A 163 15.14 -5.78 3.44
C PHE A 163 16.03 -7.01 3.23
N ARG A 164 15.46 -8.16 3.58
CA ARG A 164 16.04 -9.47 3.28
C ARG A 164 15.68 -9.84 1.84
N ARG A 165 16.71 -10.10 1.04
CA ARG A 165 16.56 -10.63 -0.32
C ARG A 165 16.50 -12.15 -0.25
N VAL A 166 15.31 -12.71 -0.09
CA VAL A 166 15.10 -14.16 -0.15
C VAL A 166 14.39 -14.49 -1.45
N ALA A 167 14.95 -15.42 -2.23
CA ALA A 167 14.20 -16.14 -3.24
C ALA A 167 13.66 -17.40 -2.56
N LYS A 168 12.37 -17.42 -2.23
CA LYS A 168 11.65 -18.64 -1.83
C LYS A 168 10.74 -19.06 -2.96
#